data_AF-A0A2D9HPK6-F1
#
_entry.id   AF-A0A2D9HPK6-F1
#
_cell.length_a   1.000
_cell.length_b   1.000
_cell.length_c   1.000
_cell.angle_alpha   90.00
_cell.angle_beta   90.00
_cell.angle_gamma   90.00
#
_symmetry.space_group_name_H-M   'P 1'
#
loop_
_entity.id
_entity.type
_entity.pdbx_description
1 polymer ?
#
loop_
_entity_poly.entity_id
_entity_poly.type
_entity_poly.pdbx_seq_one_letter_code
_entity_poly.pdbx_strand_id
1 'polypeptide(L)'
;MPSGRLQYRGETFSGYNKPKSDRQGGKKSVVLAKQGPQVRMVRFGDANMTIKKNDPDRRKSFRARMKCDTAKDKLSARYWSCKAW
;
A
#
# COMPACT_ATOMS: atom_id res chain seq x y z
N MET A 1 -2.78 13.38 26.25
CA MET A 1 -1.64 13.22 25.31
C MET A 1 -2.20 13.09 23.91
N PRO A 2 -1.86 13.95 22.94
CA PRO A 2 -2.40 13.82 21.60
C PRO A 2 -1.80 12.54 21.00
N SER A 3 -2.64 11.53 20.81
CA SER A 3 -2.27 10.27 20.16
C SER A 3 -1.53 10.60 18.87
N GLY A 4 -0.27 10.17 18.71
CA GLY A 4 0.61 10.46 17.56
C GLY A 4 0.14 9.88 16.22
N ARG A 5 -1.14 10.08 15.91
CA ARG A 5 -1.87 9.65 14.72
C ARG A 5 -1.95 10.84 13.78
N LEU A 6 -1.61 10.59 12.51
CA LEU A 6 -1.62 11.60 11.46
C LEU A 6 -3.03 11.65 10.86
N GLN A 7 -3.65 12.82 10.83
CA GLN A 7 -4.84 13.04 10.02
C GLN A 7 -4.44 13.54 8.63
N TYR A 8 -4.99 12.92 7.60
CA TYR A 8 -4.78 13.34 6.22
C TYR A 8 -6.07 13.12 5.41
N ARG A 9 -6.62 14.20 4.85
CA ARG A 9 -7.85 14.20 4.02
C ARG A 9 -9.03 13.45 4.66
N GLY A 10 -9.26 13.68 5.96
CA GLY A 10 -10.35 13.04 6.71
C GLY A 10 -10.07 11.61 7.17
N GLU A 11 -8.91 11.04 6.84
CA GLU A 11 -8.49 9.74 7.32
C GLU A 11 -7.41 9.83 8.40
N THR A 12 -7.52 8.98 9.42
CA THR A 12 -6.50 8.85 10.47
C THR A 12 -5.53 7.71 10.14
N PHE A 13 -4.24 7.98 10.27
CA PHE A 13 -3.14 7.05 10.04
C PHE A 13 -2.29 6.92 11.31
N SER A 14 -1.72 5.74 11.55
CA SER A 14 -0.80 5.51 12.67
C SER A 14 0.61 6.07 12.42
N GLY A 15 0.92 6.47 11.20
CA GLY A 15 2.20 7.03 10.79
C GLY A 15 2.39 7.01 9.27
N TYR A 16 3.50 7.59 8.80
CA TYR A 16 3.87 7.53 7.39
C TYR A 16 4.37 6.12 7.01
N ASN A 17 4.13 5.72 5.76
CA ASN A 17 4.58 4.43 5.20
C ASN A 17 4.08 3.19 5.96
N LYS A 18 3.00 3.34 6.75
CA LYS A 18 2.33 2.27 7.49
C LYS A 18 0.96 2.00 6.87
N PRO A 19 0.82 0.95 6.03
CA PRO A 19 -0.47 0.62 5.45
C PRO A 19 -1.45 0.13 6.52
N LYS A 20 -2.70 0.55 6.39
CA LYS A 20 -3.85 0.06 7.16
C LYS A 20 -4.88 -0.55 6.22
N SER A 21 -5.78 -1.37 6.75
CA SER A 21 -6.91 -1.91 5.98
C SER A 21 -7.88 -0.78 5.59
N ASP A 22 -8.37 -0.79 4.34
CA ASP A 22 -9.29 0.23 3.81
C ASP A 22 -10.41 -0.36 2.95
N ARG A 23 -11.09 -1.38 3.49
CA ARG A 23 -12.23 -1.99 2.79
C ARG A 23 -13.37 -1.00 2.56
N GLN A 24 -13.52 0.00 3.42
CA GLN A 24 -14.54 1.05 3.28
C GLN A 24 -14.25 1.99 2.10
N GLY A 25 -12.98 2.29 1.81
CA GLY A 25 -12.57 3.07 0.64
C GLY A 25 -12.53 2.30 -0.68
N GLY A 26 -13.09 1.09 -0.75
CA GLY A 26 -13.18 0.27 -1.96
C GLY A 26 -11.86 -0.36 -2.42
N LYS A 27 -10.85 -0.40 -1.55
CA LYS A 27 -9.56 -1.07 -1.79
C LYS A 27 -9.19 -1.96 -0.61
N LYS A 28 -8.11 -2.71 -0.70
CA LYS A 28 -7.72 -3.58 0.43
C LYS A 28 -7.05 -2.78 1.53
N SER A 29 -6.18 -1.85 1.14
CA SER A 29 -5.33 -1.14 2.06
C SER A 29 -5.09 0.29 1.59
N VAL A 30 -4.87 1.18 2.54
CA VAL A 30 -4.48 2.57 2.33
C VAL A 30 -3.24 2.88 3.14
N VAL A 31 -2.36 3.68 2.57
CA VAL A 31 -1.13 4.12 3.22
C VAL A 31 -0.91 5.59 2.96
N LEU A 32 -0.49 6.30 4.01
CA LEU A 32 0.04 7.64 3.87
C LEU A 32 1.53 7.52 3.51
N ALA A 33 1.82 7.38 2.23
CA ALA A 33 3.18 7.24 1.74
C ALA A 33 3.93 8.57 1.86
N LYS A 34 5.17 8.52 2.35
CA LYS A 34 6.07 9.68 2.41
C LYS A 34 7.41 9.32 1.78
N GLN A 35 7.85 10.15 0.84
CA GLN A 35 9.14 10.06 0.18
C GLN A 35 9.76 11.44 0.09
N GLY A 36 10.81 11.67 0.88
CA GLY A 36 11.40 13.00 1.07
C GLY A 36 10.35 14.01 1.56
N PRO A 37 10.17 15.15 0.86
CA PRO A 37 9.17 16.16 1.21
C PRO A 37 7.75 15.80 0.76
N GLN A 38 7.61 14.83 -0.15
CA GLN A 38 6.31 14.49 -0.74
C GLN A 38 5.56 13.49 0.12
N VAL A 39 4.27 13.77 0.34
CA VAL A 39 3.33 12.90 1.05
C VAL A 39 2.14 12.64 0.15
N ARG A 40 1.78 11.36 -0.03
CA ARG A 40 0.64 10.96 -0.84
C ARG A 40 -0.15 9.87 -0.13
N MET A 41 -1.48 10.03 -0.10
CA MET A 41 -2.37 8.96 0.30
C MET A 41 -2.56 8.00 -0.88
N VAL A 42 -2.17 6.74 -0.69
CA VAL A 42 -2.18 5.71 -1.74
C VAL A 42 -3.07 4.56 -1.28
N ARG A 43 -4.11 4.27 -2.05
CA ARG A 43 -4.94 3.07 -1.86
C ARG A 43 -4.46 1.98 -2.82
N PHE A 44 -4.33 0.75 -2.33
CA PHE A 44 -3.80 -0.37 -3.11
C PHE A 44 -4.44 -1.71 -2.71
N GLY A 45 -4.31 -2.68 -3.62
CA GLY A 45 -4.90 -4.00 -3.48
C GLY A 45 -6.41 -3.99 -3.70
N ASP A 46 -6.94 -5.17 -4.02
CA ASP A 46 -8.36 -5.38 -4.23
C ASP A 46 -9.03 -5.83 -2.92
N ALA A 47 -10.14 -5.19 -2.55
CA ALA A 47 -10.85 -5.45 -1.29
C ALA A 47 -11.42 -6.88 -1.23
N ASN A 48 -11.78 -7.45 -2.38
CA ASN A 48 -12.46 -8.73 -2.52
C ASN A 48 -11.48 -9.88 -2.82
N MET A 49 -10.25 -9.58 -3.25
CA MET A 49 -9.25 -10.62 -3.54
C MET A 49 -8.29 -10.89 -2.39
N THR A 50 -8.09 -12.18 -2.11
CA THR A 50 -7.00 -12.65 -1.25
C THR A 50 -5.78 -12.97 -2.09
N ILE A 51 -4.67 -12.33 -1.73
CA ILE A 51 -3.38 -12.55 -2.37
C ILE A 51 -2.85 -13.89 -1.88
N LYS A 52 -2.60 -14.83 -2.81
CA LYS A 52 -1.96 -16.11 -2.50
C LYS A 52 -0.44 -15.95 -2.44
N LYS A 53 0.05 -15.12 -1.51
CA LYS A 53 1.50 -14.83 -1.35
C LYS A 53 2.32 -16.06 -0.97
N ASN A 54 1.65 -17.08 -0.43
CA ASN A 54 2.23 -18.36 -0.01
C ASN A 54 2.58 -19.25 -1.21
N ASP A 55 2.01 -18.95 -2.38
CA ASP A 55 2.24 -19.68 -3.63
C ASP A 55 3.37 -18.97 -4.41
N PRO A 56 4.58 -19.56 -4.50
CA PRO A 56 5.75 -18.90 -5.10
C PRO A 56 5.58 -18.65 -6.60
N ASP A 57 4.85 -19.50 -7.32
CA ASP A 57 4.63 -19.36 -8.76
C ASP A 57 3.69 -18.20 -9.06
N ARG A 58 2.62 -18.06 -8.29
CA ARG A 58 1.72 -16.89 -8.38
C ARG A 58 2.46 -15.61 -8.02
N ARG A 59 3.29 -15.64 -6.98
CA ARG A 59 4.12 -14.50 -6.57
C ARG A 59 5.09 -14.10 -7.68
N LYS A 60 5.83 -15.05 -8.25
CA LYS A 60 6.75 -14.81 -9.37
C LYS A 60 6.02 -14.22 -10.57
N SER A 61 4.87 -14.80 -10.93
CA SER A 61 4.04 -14.35 -12.05
C SER A 61 3.49 -12.93 -11.86
N PHE A 62 3.06 -12.59 -10.63
CA PHE A 62 2.60 -11.23 -10.32
C PHE A 62 3.75 -10.23 -10.39
N ARG A 63 4.90 -10.58 -9.79
CA ARG A 63 6.09 -9.72 -9.77
C ARG A 63 6.63 -9.44 -11.17
N ALA A 64 6.64 -10.44 -12.04
CA ALA A 64 7.03 -10.30 -13.44
C ALA A 64 6.09 -9.35 -14.20
N ARG A 65 4.77 -9.55 -14.08
CA ARG A 65 3.75 -8.71 -14.75
C ARG A 65 3.78 -7.25 -14.27
N MET A 66 3.93 -7.05 -12.96
CA MET A 66 3.99 -5.71 -12.34
C MET A 66 5.38 -5.07 -12.40
N LYS A 67 6.39 -5.78 -12.95
CA LYS A 67 7.80 -5.36 -13.02
C LYS A 67 8.29 -4.87 -11.65
N CYS A 68 8.02 -5.62 -10.59
CA CYS A 68 8.21 -5.16 -9.21
C CYS A 68 9.64 -4.72 -8.88
N ASP A 69 10.64 -5.21 -9.60
CA ASP A 69 12.05 -4.86 -9.38
C ASP A 69 12.36 -3.39 -9.76
N THR A 70 11.52 -2.79 -10.61
CA THR A 70 11.58 -1.35 -10.95
C THR A 70 10.70 -0.49 -10.05
N ALA A 71 9.86 -1.09 -9.20
CA ALA A 71 8.97 -0.35 -8.32
C ALA A 71 9.76 0.14 -7.10
N LYS A 72 10.36 1.32 -7.22
CA LYS A 72 11.14 1.97 -6.14
C LYS A 72 10.42 3.19 -5.54
N ASP A 73 9.39 3.70 -6.22
CA ASP A 73 8.64 4.88 -5.81
C ASP A 73 7.57 4.53 -4.76
N LYS A 74 7.79 4.97 -3.51
CA LYS A 74 6.88 4.72 -2.38
C LYS A 74 5.56 5.48 -2.54
N LEU A 75 5.51 6.52 -3.37
CA LEU A 75 4.29 7.29 -3.63
C LEU A 75 3.38 6.60 -4.65
N SER A 76 3.83 5.49 -5.24
CA SER A 76 3.07 4.71 -6.23
C SER A 76 2.31 3.54 -5.57
N ALA A 77 1.09 3.28 -6.04
CA ALA A 77 0.32 2.10 -5.62
C ALA A 77 1.02 0.78 -6.03
N ARG A 78 1.81 0.81 -7.10
CA ARG A 78 2.58 -0.33 -7.61
C ARG A 78 3.61 -0.81 -6.59
N TYR A 79 4.37 0.10 -5.98
CA TYR A 79 5.34 -0.26 -4.93
C TYR A 79 4.68 -1.00 -3.77
N TRP A 80 3.56 -0.48 -3.27
CA TRP A 80 2.84 -1.09 -2.16
C TRP A 80 2.20 -2.43 -2.53
N SER A 81 1.68 -2.54 -3.75
CA SER A 81 1.16 -3.81 -4.27
C SER A 81 2.26 -4.86 -4.38
N CYS A 82 3.42 -4.49 -4.93
CA CYS A 82 4.61 -5.34 -5.01
C CYS A 82 5.23 -5.70 -3.65
N LYS A 83 5.01 -4.87 -2.62
CA LYS A 83 5.45 -5.15 -1.25
C LYS A 83 4.49 -6.08 -0.51
N ALA A 84 3.21 -6.03 -0.86
CA ALA A 84 2.18 -6.90 -0.28
C ALA A 84 2.14 -8.30 -0.92
N TRP A 85 2.64 -8.45 -2.15
CA TRP A 85 2.83 -9.71 -2.89
C TRP A 85 4.22 -10.31 -2.70
#